data_AF-A0A6H1WWV1-F1
#
_entry.id   AF-A0A6H1WWV1-F1
#
_cell.length_a   1.000
_cell.length_b   1.000
_cell.length_c   1.000
_cell.angle_alpha   90.00
_cell.angle_beta   90.00
_cell.angle_gamma   90.00
#
_symmetry.space_group_name_H-M   'P 1'
#
loop_
_entity.id
_entity.type
_entity.pdbx_description
1 polymer ?
#
loop_
_entity_poly.entity_id
_entity_poly.type
_entity_poly.pdbx_seq_one_letter_code
_entity_poly.pdbx_strand_id
1 'polypeptide(L)'
;MGMIKNFFNKSIEDNKYPFGSKECASFLREAYKNSIDETIILTEDIYEKLQRYDEINETLGKLDLEKKTIEHFLQNEMKEYETAFCKERKITWKPVQKNTLDTKSIKKYEPEIASKYSKISSTRMFKIY
;
A
#
# COMPACT_ATOMS: atom_id res chain seq x y z
N MET A 1 21.59 15.15 -2.64
CA MET A 1 20.21 15.69 -2.57
C MET A 1 19.94 16.83 -3.58
N GLY A 2 20.95 17.53 -4.12
CA GLY A 2 20.75 18.63 -5.08
C GLY A 2 20.41 18.22 -6.53
N MET A 3 20.83 17.05 -7.01
CA MET A 3 20.56 16.62 -8.39
C MET A 3 19.11 16.23 -8.65
N ILE A 4 18.43 15.58 -7.69
CA ILE A 4 17.03 15.15 -7.84
C ILE A 4 16.10 16.37 -7.85
N LYS A 5 16.35 17.37 -7.00
CA LYS A 5 15.61 18.64 -7.01
C LYS A 5 15.76 19.38 -8.34
N ASN A 6 16.96 19.42 -8.92
CA ASN A 6 17.19 20.08 -10.20
C ASN A 6 16.57 19.31 -11.40
N PHE A 7 16.52 17.97 -11.33
CA PHE A 7 15.88 17.16 -12.36
C PHE A 7 14.38 17.39 -12.42
N PHE A 8 13.72 17.50 -11.26
CA PHE A 8 12.29 17.77 -11.20
C PHE A 8 11.93 19.23 -11.47
N ASN A 9 12.76 20.20 -11.05
CA ASN A 9 12.52 21.62 -11.37
C ASN A 9 12.51 21.91 -12.88
N LYS A 10 13.28 21.16 -13.67
CA LYS A 10 13.31 21.29 -15.14
C LYS A 10 12.16 20.53 -15.83
N SER A 11 11.58 19.52 -15.18
CA SER A 11 10.42 18.78 -15.72
C SER A 11 9.06 19.42 -15.41
N ILE A 12 9.04 20.51 -14.63
CA ILE A 12 7.84 21.30 -14.31
C ILE A 12 7.26 21.95 -15.57
N GLU A 13 8.10 22.36 -16.52
CA GLU A 13 7.66 23.06 -17.75
C GLU A 13 6.99 22.11 -18.77
N ASP A 14 7.33 20.81 -18.76
CA ASP A 14 6.87 19.83 -19.76
C ASP A 14 5.89 18.77 -19.23
N ASN A 15 5.47 18.87 -17.96
CA ASN A 15 4.51 17.97 -17.29
C ASN A 15 4.82 16.45 -17.47
N LYS A 16 6.10 16.08 -17.48
CA LYS A 16 6.57 14.73 -17.87
C LYS A 16 7.24 13.98 -16.70
N TYR A 17 6.54 13.90 -15.58
CA TYR A 17 6.98 13.10 -14.44
C TYR A 17 6.87 11.60 -14.78
N PRO A 18 7.79 10.73 -14.29
CA PRO A 18 7.65 9.28 -14.40
C PRO A 18 6.60 8.77 -13.41
N PHE A 19 5.34 9.14 -13.61
CA PHE A 19 4.20 8.68 -12.79
C PHE A 19 4.16 7.15 -12.75
N GLY A 20 3.92 6.59 -11.56
CA GLY A 20 3.95 5.15 -11.31
C GLY A 20 5.30 4.60 -10.83
N SER A 21 6.39 5.37 -10.92
CA SER A 21 7.70 4.97 -10.36
C SER A 21 7.78 5.17 -8.84
N LYS A 22 8.65 4.38 -8.18
CA LYS A 22 8.91 4.50 -6.73
C LYS A 22 9.57 5.85 -6.38
N GLU A 23 10.38 6.36 -7.29
CA GLU A 23 11.11 7.62 -7.21
C GLU A 23 10.13 8.80 -7.25
N CYS A 24 9.18 8.77 -8.20
CA CYS A 24 8.11 9.77 -8.27
C CYS A 24 7.24 9.74 -7.01
N ALA A 25 6.82 8.55 -6.55
CA ALA A 25 6.05 8.42 -5.32
C ALA A 25 6.78 9.00 -4.10
N SER A 26 8.10 8.78 -4.00
CA SER A 26 8.91 9.31 -2.91
C SER A 26 9.06 10.83 -3.00
N PHE A 27 9.30 11.34 -4.21
CA PHE A 27 9.34 12.78 -4.48
C PHE A 27 8.02 13.47 -4.11
N LEU A 28 6.87 12.96 -4.55
CA LEU A 28 5.56 13.54 -4.24
C LEU A 28 5.28 13.58 -2.74
N ARG A 29 5.67 12.53 -1.99
CA ARG A 29 5.54 12.51 -0.53
C ARG A 29 6.41 13.55 0.17
N GLU A 30 7.61 13.82 -0.35
CA GLU A 30 8.52 14.82 0.22
C GLU A 30 8.11 16.24 -0.17
N ALA A 31 7.84 16.48 -1.46
CA ALA A 31 7.43 17.76 -2.00
C ALA A 31 6.12 18.27 -1.38
N TYR A 32 5.15 17.36 -1.19
CA TYR A 32 3.85 17.68 -0.61
C TYR A 32 3.71 17.12 0.81
N LYS A 33 4.78 17.13 1.61
CA LYS A 33 4.74 16.58 2.98
C LYS A 33 3.75 17.33 3.88
N ASN A 34 3.75 18.67 3.79
CA ASN A 34 2.82 19.53 4.52
C ASN A 34 1.54 19.68 3.69
N SER A 35 0.38 19.57 4.34
CA SER A 35 -0.94 19.70 3.70
C SER A 35 -1.60 21.03 4.05
N ILE A 36 -2.42 21.52 3.13
CA ILE A 36 -3.38 22.59 3.37
C ILE A 36 -4.74 21.91 3.48
N ASP A 37 -5.54 22.30 4.47
CA ASP A 37 -6.89 21.79 4.69
C ASP A 37 -7.91 22.62 3.91
N GLU A 38 -7.76 22.60 2.59
CA GLU A 38 -8.62 23.31 1.64
C GLU A 38 -9.00 22.38 0.48
N THR A 39 -10.15 22.64 -0.12
CA THR A 39 -10.68 21.85 -1.22
C THR A 39 -10.43 22.56 -2.55
N ILE A 40 -9.90 21.82 -3.52
CA ILE A 40 -9.82 22.25 -4.91
C ILE A 40 -10.81 21.43 -5.76
N ILE A 41 -11.33 22.05 -6.82
CA ILE A 41 -12.12 21.34 -7.84
C ILE A 41 -11.15 21.01 -8.97
N LEU A 42 -10.97 19.71 -9.24
CA LEU A 42 -10.19 19.26 -10.38
C LEU A 42 -10.98 19.45 -11.68
N THR A 43 -10.26 19.61 -12.79
CA THR A 43 -10.83 19.82 -14.12
C THR A 43 -11.47 18.54 -14.67
N GLU A 44 -12.50 18.68 -15.51
CA GLU A 44 -13.28 17.55 -16.04
C GLU A 44 -12.45 16.59 -16.91
N ASP A 45 -11.37 17.06 -17.54
CA ASP A 45 -10.45 16.23 -18.34
C ASP A 45 -9.70 15.18 -17.51
N ILE A 46 -9.62 15.35 -16.18
CA ILE A 46 -9.02 14.36 -15.27
C ILE A 46 -9.99 13.19 -15.03
N TYR A 47 -11.29 13.36 -15.26
CA TYR A 47 -12.30 12.36 -14.96
C TYR A 47 -12.09 11.04 -15.73
N GLU A 48 -11.61 11.11 -16.98
CA GLU A 48 -11.24 9.93 -17.76
C GLU A 48 -10.18 9.06 -17.04
N LYS A 49 -9.25 9.68 -16.31
CA LYS A 49 -8.24 8.96 -15.52
C LYS A 49 -8.84 8.26 -14.30
N LEU A 50 -9.88 8.84 -13.69
CA LEU A 50 -10.61 8.22 -12.59
C LEU A 50 -11.41 7.02 -13.07
N GLN A 51 -12.14 7.14 -14.18
CA GLN A 51 -12.84 6.01 -14.80
C GLN A 51 -11.87 4.87 -15.12
N ARG A 52 -10.73 5.20 -15.72
CA ARG A 52 -9.70 4.19 -16.01
C ARG A 52 -9.14 3.53 -14.74
N TYR A 53 -8.98 4.29 -13.66
CA TYR A 53 -8.55 3.76 -12.36
C TYR A 53 -9.58 2.77 -11.80
N ASP A 54 -10.87 3.06 -11.91
CA ASP A 54 -11.94 2.18 -11.43
C ASP A 54 -12.02 0.87 -12.21
N GLU A 55 -11.91 0.92 -13.55
CA GLU A 55 -11.82 -0.27 -14.41
C GLU A 55 -10.65 -1.19 -14.03
N ILE A 56 -9.49 -0.59 -13.73
CA ILE A 56 -8.30 -1.32 -13.30
C ILE A 56 -8.56 -2.00 -11.96
N ASN A 57 -9.18 -1.32 -10.99
CA ASN A 57 -9.49 -1.91 -9.70
C ASN A 57 -10.50 -3.05 -9.81
N GLU A 58 -11.50 -2.92 -10.68
CA GLU A 58 -12.44 -4.01 -10.94
C GLU A 58 -11.71 -5.24 -11.51
N THR A 59 -10.80 -5.01 -12.47
CA THR A 59 -9.99 -6.08 -13.08
C THR A 59 -9.07 -6.73 -12.05
N LEU A 60 -8.40 -5.95 -11.19
CA LEU A 60 -7.58 -6.47 -10.09
C LEU A 60 -8.42 -7.29 -9.11
N GLY A 61 -9.65 -6.85 -8.81
CA GLY A 61 -10.59 -7.60 -7.98
C GLY A 61 -10.94 -8.96 -8.57
N LYS A 62 -11.20 -9.03 -9.88
CA LYS A 62 -11.47 -10.30 -10.58
C LYS A 62 -10.27 -11.24 -10.53
N LEU A 63 -9.06 -10.72 -10.79
CA LEU A 63 -7.82 -11.50 -10.74
C LEU A 63 -7.50 -11.99 -9.31
N ASP A 64 -7.76 -11.18 -8.29
CA ASP A 64 -7.59 -11.56 -6.89
C ASP A 64 -8.57 -12.67 -6.48
N LEU A 65 -9.83 -12.61 -6.93
CA LEU A 65 -10.81 -13.67 -6.72
C LEU A 65 -10.39 -15.00 -7.38
N GLU A 66 -9.92 -14.94 -8.63
CA GLU A 66 -9.43 -16.12 -9.34
C GLU A 66 -8.23 -16.73 -8.62
N LYS A 67 -7.25 -15.90 -8.23
CA LYS A 67 -6.08 -16.33 -7.44
C LYS A 67 -6.50 -17.01 -6.13
N LYS A 68 -7.41 -16.40 -5.37
CA LYS A 68 -7.91 -16.96 -4.11
C LYS A 68 -8.65 -18.28 -4.31
N THR A 69 -9.40 -18.42 -5.40
CA THR A 69 -10.08 -19.68 -5.75
C THR A 69 -9.06 -20.81 -5.91
N ILE A 70 -7.96 -20.55 -6.61
CA ILE A 70 -6.86 -21.52 -6.75
C ILE A 70 -6.18 -21.79 -5.41
N GLU A 71 -5.91 -20.76 -4.60
CA GLU A 71 -5.31 -20.92 -3.26
C GLU A 71 -6.17 -21.79 -2.35
N HIS A 72 -7.49 -21.58 -2.31
CA HIS A 72 -8.42 -22.39 -1.52
C HIS A 72 -8.50 -23.84 -2.03
N PHE A 73 -8.51 -24.04 -3.36
CA PHE A 73 -8.46 -25.38 -3.94
C PHE A 73 -7.19 -26.12 -3.48
N LEU A 74 -6.02 -25.47 -3.57
CA LEU A 74 -4.76 -26.06 -3.11
C LEU A 74 -4.75 -26.35 -1.61
N GLN A 75 -5.29 -25.45 -0.79
CA GLN A 75 -5.45 -25.67 0.65
C GLN A 75 -6.37 -26.86 0.95
N ASN A 76 -7.46 -27.02 0.20
CA ASN A 76 -8.36 -28.17 0.31
C ASN A 76 -7.65 -29.48 -0.04
N GLU A 77 -6.81 -29.49 -1.09
CA GLU A 77 -5.99 -30.66 -1.44
C GLU A 77 -4.90 -30.95 -0.39
N MET A 78 -4.30 -29.90 0.19
CA MET A 78 -3.29 -30.02 1.23
C MET A 78 -3.86 -30.49 2.57
N LYS A 79 -5.13 -30.19 2.90
CA LYS A 79 -5.77 -30.54 4.18
C LYS A 79 -4.89 -30.16 5.38
N GLU A 80 -4.45 -31.13 6.17
CA GLU A 80 -3.62 -30.95 7.37
C GLU A 80 -2.10 -30.93 7.04
N TYR A 81 -1.72 -31.18 5.79
CA TYR A 81 -0.32 -31.22 5.38
C TYR A 81 0.25 -29.82 5.18
N GLU A 82 1.36 -29.54 5.84
CA GLU A 82 2.02 -28.24 5.75
C GLU A 82 2.82 -28.02 4.45
N THR A 83 3.15 -29.08 3.72
CA THR A 83 4.00 -29.01 2.53
C THR A 83 3.50 -29.97 1.46
N ALA A 84 3.34 -29.48 0.24
CA ALA A 84 3.00 -30.27 -0.93
C ALA A 84 3.98 -29.98 -2.07
N PHE A 85 4.19 -30.97 -2.93
CA PHE A 85 4.96 -30.83 -4.17
C PHE A 85 4.06 -31.12 -5.35
N CYS A 86 4.07 -30.23 -6.35
CA CYS A 86 3.40 -30.45 -7.63
C CYS A 86 4.43 -30.18 -8.74
N LYS A 87 4.90 -31.26 -9.39
CA LYS A 87 6.02 -31.22 -10.33
C LYS A 87 7.24 -30.51 -9.71
N GLU A 88 7.67 -29.40 -10.30
CA GLU A 88 8.83 -28.62 -9.86
C GLU A 88 8.49 -27.56 -8.79
N ARG A 89 7.21 -27.44 -8.39
CA ARG A 89 6.77 -26.42 -7.43
C ARG A 89 6.55 -27.01 -6.05
N LYS A 90 7.10 -26.31 -5.05
CA LYS A 90 6.85 -26.54 -3.63
C LYS A 90 5.81 -25.54 -3.13
N ILE A 91 4.79 -26.06 -2.44
CA ILE A 91 3.75 -25.27 -1.79
C ILE A 91 3.85 -25.51 -0.28
N THR A 92 3.77 -24.46 0.52
CA THR A 92 3.82 -24.56 1.98
C THR A 92 2.68 -23.77 2.62
N TRP A 93 1.97 -24.41 3.54
CA TRP A 93 0.92 -23.81 4.34
C TRP A 93 1.17 -24.15 5.82
N LYS A 94 2.11 -23.43 6.43
CA LYS A 94 2.56 -23.66 7.80
C LYS A 94 1.83 -22.76 8.79
N PRO A 95 1.56 -23.23 10.02
CA PRO A 95 1.09 -22.35 11.08
C PRO A 95 2.16 -21.29 11.36
N VAL A 96 1.78 -20.01 11.28
CA VAL A 96 2.65 -18.90 11.63
C VAL A 96 2.24 -18.39 13.01
N GLN A 97 3.12 -18.55 13.99
CA GLN A 97 2.94 -17.94 15.31
C GLN A 97 3.65 -16.60 15.34
N LYS A 98 2.93 -15.55 15.73
CA LYS A 98 3.49 -14.21 15.90
C LYS A 98 3.25 -13.75 17.34
N ASN A 99 4.33 -13.59 18.08
CA ASN A 99 4.26 -12.95 19.39
C ASN A 99 4.24 -11.44 19.20
N THR A 100 3.16 -10.80 19.63
CA THR A 100 3.02 -9.34 19.61
C THR A 100 2.71 -8.85 21.00
N LEU A 101 3.25 -7.69 21.36
CA LEU A 101 2.90 -7.04 22.62
C LEU A 101 1.43 -6.62 22.55
N ASP A 102 0.67 -6.93 23.61
CA ASP A 102 -0.70 -6.45 23.75
C ASP A 102 -0.69 -4.97 24.12
N THR A 103 -0.51 -4.15 23.09
CA THR A 103 -0.51 -2.69 23.21
C THR A 103 -1.81 -2.14 23.76
N LYS A 104 -2.94 -2.86 23.65
CA LYS A 104 -4.22 -2.43 24.23
C LYS A 104 -4.19 -2.59 25.74
N SER A 105 -3.74 -3.75 26.23
CA SER A 105 -3.57 -4.00 27.67
C SER A 105 -2.56 -3.04 28.29
N ILE A 106 -1.42 -2.79 27.62
CA ILE A 106 -0.42 -1.83 28.10
C ILE A 106 -1.03 -0.43 28.21
N LYS A 107 -1.78 0.04 27.21
CA LYS A 107 -2.46 1.36 27.29
C LYS A 107 -3.50 1.44 28.41
N LYS A 108 -4.13 0.32 28.77
CA LYS A 108 -5.17 0.27 29.80
C LYS A 108 -4.58 0.22 31.22
N TYR A 109 -3.59 -0.63 31.45
CA TYR A 109 -3.05 -0.88 32.80
C TYR A 109 -1.80 -0.06 33.10
N GLU A 110 -1.01 0.30 32.07
CA GLU A 110 0.28 1.00 32.19
C GLU A 110 0.36 2.19 31.19
N PRO A 111 -0.54 3.18 31.27
CA PRO A 111 -0.62 4.27 30.30
C PRO A 111 0.66 5.15 30.27
N GLU A 112 1.37 5.27 31.40
CA GLU A 112 2.63 6.01 31.47
C GLU A 112 3.72 5.35 30.62
N ILE A 113 3.83 4.02 30.69
CA ILE A 113 4.75 3.24 29.86
C ILE A 113 4.33 3.36 28.38
N ALA A 114 3.03 3.23 28.09
CA ALA A 114 2.53 3.39 26.73
C ALA A 114 2.89 4.76 26.14
N SER A 115 2.74 5.84 26.93
CA SER A 115 3.06 7.20 26.50
C SER A 115 4.57 7.38 26.30
N LYS A 116 5.39 6.93 27.26
CA LYS A 116 6.86 7.04 27.21
C LYS A 116 7.48 6.41 25.97
N TYR A 117 6.91 5.32 25.47
CA TYR A 117 7.41 4.60 24.30
C TYR A 117 6.59 4.82 23.03
N SER A 118 5.62 5.74 23.04
CA SER A 118 4.86 6.10 21.84
C SER A 118 5.57 7.20 21.06
N LYS A 119 5.67 7.02 19.74
CA LYS A 119 6.14 8.04 18.80
C LYS A 119 4.98 8.50 17.92
N ILE A 120 4.79 9.81 17.80
CA ILE A 120 3.86 10.39 16.83
C ILE A 120 4.55 10.42 15.47
N SER A 121 3.92 9.81 14.46
CA SER A 121 4.31 9.91 13.06
C SER A 121 3.10 10.34 12.23
N SER A 122 3.21 11.47 11.54
CA SER A 122 2.19 11.96 10.61
C SER A 122 2.54 11.56 9.18
N THR A 123 1.60 10.95 8.46
CA THR A 123 1.74 10.56 7.05
C THR A 123 0.49 11.02 6.29
N ARG A 124 0.67 11.60 5.09
CA ARG A 124 -0.45 11.88 4.18
C ARG A 124 -0.85 10.60 3.47
N MET A 125 -2.12 10.22 3.59
CA MET A 125 -2.68 9.03 2.95
C MET A 125 -3.39 9.43 1.65
N PHE A 126 -3.10 8.70 0.57
CA PHE A 126 -3.81 8.84 -0.69
C PHE A 126 -4.99 7.85 -0.73
N LYS A 127 -6.18 8.34 -1.05
CA LYS A 127 -7.41 7.55 -1.18
C LYS A 127 -8.28 8.14 -2.29
N ILE A 128 -8.93 7.26 -3.05
CA ILE A 128 -9.99 7.58 -4.01
C ILE A 128 -11.24 6.85 -3.49
N TYR A 129 -12.39 7.51 -3.54
CA TYR A 129 -13.70 6.99 -3.12
C TYR A 129 -14.60 6.75 -4.31
#